data_AF-A0A5C7LI13-F1
#
_entry.id   AF-A0A5C7LI13-F1
#
_cell.length_a   1.000
_cell.length_b   1.000
_cell.length_c   1.000
_cell.angle_alpha   90.00
_cell.angle_beta   90.00
_cell.angle_gamma   90.00
#
_symmetry.space_group_name_H-M   'P 1'
#
loop_
_entity.id
_entity.type
_entity.pdbx_description
1 polymer ?
#
loop_
_entity_poly.entity_id
_entity_poly.type
_entity_poly.pdbx_seq_one_letter_code
_entity_poly.pdbx_strand_id
1 'polypeptide(L)'
;MCRTGGPRCPSSVSALNGGTRPPSIAALSRFVRDKLGMGRPEDTINGRTRLVLMYPDVVVKIPLNDEGDISNRREYRTHSDPEGIPVAPVKLVDVGPVQVAIMERVVPHPKAFSDPSMPWWVSYVDCGQVGHLPNGKLVAYDL
;
A
#
# COMPACT_ATOMS: atom_id res chain seq x y z
N MET A 1 15.18 -18.92 27.87
CA MET A 1 15.87 -18.02 26.92
C MET A 1 16.11 -18.78 25.62
N CYS A 2 15.24 -18.61 24.62
CA CYS A 2 15.33 -19.31 23.33
C CYS A 2 15.84 -18.37 22.23
N ARG A 3 16.66 -18.94 21.34
CA ARG A 3 17.59 -18.29 20.42
C ARG A 3 16.90 -17.59 19.24
N THR A 4 17.25 -16.33 18.98
CA THR A 4 16.97 -15.61 17.73
C THR A 4 18.08 -15.90 16.73
N GLY A 5 17.88 -16.85 15.82
CA GLY A 5 18.88 -17.23 14.82
C GLY A 5 18.30 -17.97 13.62
N GLY A 6 17.06 -17.64 13.22
CA GLY A 6 16.49 -18.15 11.98
C GLY A 6 17.10 -17.43 10.77
N PRO A 7 17.36 -18.12 9.65
CA PRO A 7 17.74 -17.46 8.40
C PRO A 7 16.67 -16.44 8.02
N ARG A 8 17.06 -15.21 7.69
CA ARG A 8 16.15 -14.20 7.16
C ARG A 8 15.56 -14.79 5.88
N CYS A 9 14.25 -15.02 5.84
CA CYS A 9 13.57 -15.28 4.57
C CYS A 9 13.95 -14.13 3.63
N PRO A 10 14.50 -14.40 2.43
CA PRO A 10 14.74 -13.34 1.46
C PRO A 10 13.45 -12.56 1.26
N SER A 11 13.55 -11.24 1.13
CA SER A 11 12.37 -10.42 0.82
C SER A 11 11.71 -10.99 -0.43
N SER A 12 10.38 -11.02 -0.43
CA SER A 12 9.52 -11.48 -1.53
C SER A 12 9.94 -10.85 -2.88
N VAL A 13 10.40 -9.60 -2.85
CA VAL A 13 10.92 -8.85 -4.00
C VAL A 13 12.26 -9.39 -4.51
N SER A 14 13.16 -9.88 -3.65
CA SER A 14 14.44 -10.47 -4.07
C SER A 14 14.24 -11.70 -4.95
N ALA A 15 13.13 -12.43 -4.79
CA ALA A 15 12.78 -13.59 -5.62
C ALA A 15 12.45 -13.21 -7.08
N LEU A 16 12.07 -11.95 -7.34
CA LEU A 16 11.86 -11.44 -8.70
C LEU A 16 13.16 -11.05 -9.42
N ASN A 17 14.27 -10.87 -8.68
CA ASN A 17 15.56 -10.41 -9.21
C ASN A 17 16.52 -11.55 -9.59
N GLY A 18 16.10 -12.80 -9.48
CA GLY A 18 16.88 -13.98 -9.83
C GLY A 18 17.05 -14.20 -11.34
N GLY A 19 17.81 -13.33 -12.01
CA GLY A 19 18.38 -13.59 -13.36
C GLY A 19 17.45 -13.47 -14.57
N THR A 20 16.13 -13.42 -14.39
CA THR A 20 15.17 -13.08 -15.45
C THR A 20 14.84 -11.60 -15.42
N ARG A 21 14.74 -10.96 -16.59
CA ARG A 21 14.28 -9.56 -16.72
C ARG A 21 12.98 -9.39 -15.90
N PRO A 22 12.89 -8.39 -15.01
CA PRO A 22 11.69 -8.20 -14.20
C PRO A 22 10.47 -8.10 -15.11
N PRO A 23 9.33 -8.69 -14.71
CA PRO A 23 8.11 -8.62 -15.51
C PRO A 23 7.77 -7.15 -15.79
N SER A 24 7.30 -6.86 -17.00
CA SER A 24 6.81 -5.51 -17.30
C SER A 24 5.70 -5.14 -16.33
N ILE A 25 5.54 -3.85 -16.04
CA ILE A 25 4.46 -3.33 -15.18
C ILE A 25 3.08 -3.86 -15.62
N ALA A 26 2.85 -3.95 -16.93
CA ALA A 26 1.63 -4.51 -17.48
C ALA A 26 1.44 -6.01 -17.16
N ALA A 27 2.51 -6.81 -17.23
CA ALA A 27 2.47 -8.22 -16.88
C ALA A 27 2.25 -8.44 -15.38
N LEU A 28 2.92 -7.65 -14.53
CA LEU A 28 2.74 -7.69 -13.08
C LEU A 28 1.32 -7.28 -12.67
N SER A 29 0.81 -6.17 -13.22
CA SER A 29 -0.57 -5.73 -13.00
C SER A 29 -1.56 -6.81 -13.41
N ARG A 30 -1.41 -7.41 -14.60
CA ARG A 30 -2.28 -8.51 -15.04
C ARG A 30 -2.21 -9.70 -14.08
N PHE A 31 -1.01 -10.16 -13.74
CA PHE A 31 -0.82 -11.28 -12.83
C PHE A 31 -1.52 -11.07 -11.48
N VAL A 32 -1.35 -9.89 -10.87
CA VAL A 32 -1.98 -9.59 -9.58
C VAL A 32 -3.50 -9.57 -9.69
N ARG A 33 -4.05 -8.93 -10.72
CA ARG A 33 -5.50 -8.89 -10.95
C ARG A 33 -6.10 -10.27 -11.13
N ASP A 34 -5.48 -11.09 -11.97
CA ASP A 34 -5.96 -12.45 -12.26
C ASP A 34 -5.94 -13.30 -10.98
N LYS A 35 -4.91 -13.17 -10.15
CA LYS A 35 -4.79 -13.90 -8.87
C LYS A 35 -5.77 -13.42 -7.81
N LEU A 36 -6.08 -12.12 -7.78
CA LEU A 36 -7.08 -11.56 -6.86
C LEU A 36 -8.52 -11.72 -7.38
N GLY A 37 -8.71 -12.24 -8.60
CA GLY A 37 -10.03 -12.33 -9.24
C GLY A 37 -10.67 -10.97 -9.50
N MET A 38 -9.85 -9.93 -9.70
CA MET A 38 -10.31 -8.56 -9.89
C MET A 38 -10.42 -8.19 -11.37
N GLY A 39 -11.39 -7.33 -11.69
CA GLY A 39 -11.57 -6.77 -13.03
C GLY A 39 -10.47 -5.78 -13.42
N ARG A 40 -10.72 -4.98 -14.47
CA ARG A 40 -9.81 -3.87 -14.81
C ARG A 40 -9.96 -2.75 -13.78
N PRO A 41 -8.86 -2.14 -13.31
CA PRO A 41 -8.93 -0.98 -12.44
C PRO A 41 -9.47 0.23 -13.22
N GLU A 42 -10.07 1.17 -12.50
CA GLU A 42 -10.49 2.47 -13.05
C GLU A 42 -9.28 3.31 -13.46
N ASP A 43 -8.21 3.23 -12.67
CA ASP A 43 -6.97 3.96 -12.91
C ASP A 43 -5.75 3.16 -12.43
N THR A 44 -4.58 3.50 -12.96
CA THR A 44 -3.31 2.88 -12.61
C THR A 44 -2.24 3.95 -12.47
N ILE A 45 -1.78 4.15 -11.24
CA ILE A 45 -0.75 5.14 -10.91
C ILE A 45 0.58 4.42 -10.77
N ASN A 46 1.54 4.79 -11.62
CA ASN A 46 2.88 4.23 -11.59
C ASN A 46 3.80 5.11 -10.73
N GLY A 47 4.01 4.69 -9.47
CA GLY A 47 4.94 5.34 -8.56
C GLY A 47 6.37 4.79 -8.67
N ARG A 48 7.30 5.43 -7.95
CA ARG A 48 8.71 4.99 -7.90
C ARG A 48 8.89 3.64 -7.22
N THR A 49 8.16 3.41 -6.12
CA THR A 49 8.31 2.23 -5.26
C THR A 49 7.14 1.25 -5.37
N ARG A 50 5.97 1.72 -5.81
CA ARG A 50 4.73 0.96 -5.87
C ARG A 50 3.92 1.30 -7.13
N LEU A 51 3.28 0.28 -7.69
CA LEU A 51 2.20 0.43 -8.65
C LEU A 51 0.88 0.44 -7.89
N VAL A 52 0.03 1.42 -8.13
CA VAL A 52 -1.25 1.57 -7.43
C VAL A 52 -2.38 1.34 -8.43
N LEU A 53 -3.23 0.35 -8.16
CA LEU A 53 -4.42 0.04 -8.95
C LEU A 53 -5.66 0.55 -8.21
N MET A 54 -6.41 1.44 -8.85
CA MET A 54 -7.61 2.06 -8.26
C MET A 54 -8.88 1.30 -8.68
N TYR A 55 -9.70 0.88 -7.72
CA TYR A 55 -11.01 0.25 -7.92
C TYR A 55 -12.09 1.01 -7.15
N PRO A 56 -13.39 0.85 -7.47
CA PRO A 56 -14.46 1.62 -6.82
C PRO A 56 -14.37 1.66 -5.29
N ASP A 57 -14.11 0.50 -4.66
CA ASP A 57 -14.17 0.35 -3.21
C ASP A 57 -12.78 0.17 -2.55
N VAL A 58 -11.76 -0.12 -3.35
CA VAL A 58 -10.42 -0.47 -2.83
C VAL A 58 -9.30 0.09 -3.70
N VAL A 59 -8.13 0.18 -3.10
CA VAL A 59 -6.86 0.48 -3.74
C VAL A 59 -5.92 -0.70 -3.51
N VAL A 60 -5.29 -1.18 -4.58
CA VAL A 60 -4.28 -2.26 -4.50
C VAL A 60 -2.91 -1.68 -4.77
N LYS A 61 -2.01 -1.73 -3.79
CA LYS A 61 -0.61 -1.28 -3.91
C LYS A 61 0.32 -2.48 -4.09
N ILE A 62 0.93 -2.57 -5.26
CA ILE A 62 1.87 -3.62 -5.64
C ILE A 62 3.29 -3.08 -5.48
N PRO A 63 4.15 -3.72 -4.65
CA PRO A 63 5.53 -3.27 -4.50
C PRO A 63 6.32 -3.51 -5.79
N LEU A 64 7.09 -2.52 -6.22
CA LEU A 64 8.02 -2.61 -7.35
C LEU A 64 9.47 -2.86 -6.89
N ASN A 65 9.76 -2.61 -5.62
CA ASN A 65 11.06 -2.82 -4.99
C ASN A 65 10.89 -3.04 -3.48
N ASP A 66 12.01 -3.28 -2.76
CA ASP A 66 11.99 -3.53 -1.31
C ASP A 66 11.42 -2.33 -0.52
N GLU A 67 11.66 -1.09 -0.96
CA GLU A 67 11.08 0.11 -0.33
C GLU A 67 9.54 0.08 -0.41
N GLY A 68 8.99 -0.38 -1.54
CA GLY A 68 7.54 -0.56 -1.71
C GLY A 68 6.96 -1.62 -0.79
N ASP A 69 7.67 -2.74 -0.60
CA ASP A 69 7.25 -3.80 0.33
C ASP A 69 7.28 -3.31 1.78
N ILE A 70 8.33 -2.60 2.18
CA ILE A 70 8.45 -1.98 3.50
C ILE A 70 7.31 -0.96 3.72
N SER A 71 7.00 -0.15 2.72
CA SER A 71 5.92 0.85 2.81
C SER A 71 4.55 0.19 3.02
N ASN A 72 4.25 -0.87 2.25
CA ASN A 72 3.03 -1.66 2.44
C ASN A 72 2.92 -2.24 3.87
N ARG A 73 4.02 -2.79 4.41
CA ARG A 73 4.05 -3.32 5.78
C ARG A 73 3.90 -2.22 6.84
N ARG A 74 4.48 -1.04 6.61
CA ARG A 74 4.36 0.11 7.50
C ARG A 74 2.91 0.55 7.61
N GLU A 75 2.21 0.73 6.49
CA GLU A 75 0.78 1.07 6.47
C GLU A 75 -0.06 0.06 7.22
N TYR A 76 0.17 -1.24 6.99
CA TYR A 76 -0.53 -2.32 7.70
C TYR A 76 -0.28 -2.30 9.22
N ARG A 77 0.97 -2.09 9.63
CA ARG A 77 1.33 -2.00 11.04
C ARG A 77 0.68 -0.79 11.70
N THR A 78 0.75 0.39 11.06
CA THR A 78 0.17 1.62 11.61
C THR A 78 -1.35 1.55 11.67
N HIS A 79 -2.01 0.93 10.70
CA HIS A 79 -3.46 0.69 10.78
C HIS A 79 -3.85 -0.16 12.00
N SER A 80 -2.99 -1.09 12.39
CA SER A 80 -3.20 -1.95 13.56
C SER A 80 -2.86 -1.27 14.89
N ASP A 81 -2.29 -0.06 14.86
CA ASP A 81 -1.91 0.71 16.03
C ASP A 81 -3.00 1.77 16.35
N PRO A 82 -3.82 1.56 17.38
CA PRO A 82 -4.92 2.47 17.71
C PRO A 82 -4.46 3.81 18.27
N GLU A 83 -3.21 3.93 18.72
CA GLU A 83 -2.64 5.17 19.27
C GLU A 83 -1.89 6.00 18.19
N GLY A 84 -1.71 5.42 17.00
CA GLY A 84 -0.95 6.01 15.90
C GLY A 84 -1.76 6.93 14.97
N ILE A 85 -1.17 7.22 13.81
CA ILE A 85 -1.84 7.94 12.73
C ILE A 85 -3.02 7.08 12.24
N PRO A 86 -4.26 7.61 12.16
CA PRO A 86 -5.37 6.86 11.60
C PRO A 86 -5.09 6.52 10.14
N VAL A 87 -4.91 5.24 9.82
CA VAL A 87 -4.71 4.76 8.44
C VAL A 87 -5.97 4.07 7.94
N ALA A 88 -6.29 4.27 6.66
CA ALA A 88 -7.39 3.58 5.99
C ALA A 88 -7.25 2.05 6.18
N PRO A 89 -8.36 1.32 6.38
CA PRO A 89 -8.32 -0.12 6.55
C PRO A 89 -7.52 -0.80 5.46
N VAL A 90 -6.52 -1.58 5.87
CA VAL A 90 -5.56 -2.21 4.97
C VAL A 90 -5.29 -3.64 5.41
N LYS A 91 -5.18 -4.53 4.44
CA LYS A 91 -4.73 -5.91 4.62
C LYS A 91 -3.56 -6.21 3.69
N LEU A 92 -2.64 -7.04 4.15
CA LEU A 92 -1.59 -7.60 3.31
C LEU A 92 -2.06 -8.94 2.74
N VAL A 93 -1.86 -9.14 1.45
CA VAL A 93 -2.24 -10.37 0.75
C VAL A 93 -1.05 -10.86 -0.06
N ASP A 94 -0.69 -12.12 0.13
CA ASP A 94 0.35 -12.77 -0.67
C ASP A 94 -0.22 -13.19 -2.02
N VAL A 95 0.41 -12.73 -3.09
CA VAL A 95 0.03 -12.99 -4.49
C VAL A 95 1.24 -13.55 -5.22
N GLY A 96 1.40 -14.87 -5.16
CA GLY A 96 2.60 -15.54 -5.67
C GLY A 96 3.86 -15.06 -4.93
N PRO A 97 4.86 -14.50 -5.64
CA PRO A 97 6.09 -14.03 -5.00
C PRO A 97 6.00 -12.60 -4.44
N VAL A 98 4.86 -11.89 -4.56
CA VAL A 98 4.72 -10.49 -4.09
C VAL A 98 3.67 -10.39 -2.98
N GLN A 99 3.92 -9.51 -2.01
CA GLN A 99 2.93 -9.17 -0.98
C GLN A 99 2.33 -7.80 -1.30
N VAL A 100 1.04 -7.76 -1.58
CA VAL A 100 0.33 -6.54 -1.96
C VAL A 100 -0.46 -5.99 -0.77
N ALA A 101 -0.63 -4.67 -0.71
CA ALA A 101 -1.55 -4.04 0.22
C ALA A 101 -2.89 -3.79 -0.47
N ILE A 102 -3.98 -4.25 0.13
CA ILE A 102 -5.35 -3.94 -0.29
C ILE A 102 -5.94 -3.02 0.75
N MET A 103 -6.22 -1.78 0.35
CA MET A 103 -6.66 -0.70 1.22
C MET A 103 -8.06 -0.24 0.83
N GLU A 104 -8.91 0.08 1.80
CA GLU A 104 -10.22 0.69 1.54
C GLU A 104 -10.05 2.03 0.82
N ARG A 105 -10.87 2.28 -0.20
CA ARG A 105 -10.80 3.53 -0.93
C ARG A 105 -11.38 4.67 -0.10
N VAL A 106 -10.66 5.79 -0.11
CA VAL A 106 -11.06 7.02 0.55
C VAL A 106 -11.35 8.11 -0.48
N VAL A 107 -12.16 9.08 -0.09
CA VAL A 107 -12.35 10.33 -0.84
C VAL A 107 -11.24 11.30 -0.43
N PRO A 108 -10.28 11.65 -1.32
CA PRO A 108 -9.15 12.50 -0.94
C PRO A 108 -9.60 13.87 -0.42
N HIS A 109 -8.92 14.37 0.61
CA HIS A 109 -9.15 15.72 1.10
C HIS A 109 -8.50 16.74 0.15
N PRO A 110 -9.25 17.68 -0.46
CA PRO A 110 -8.73 18.50 -1.57
C PRO A 110 -7.63 19.49 -1.17
N LYS A 111 -7.50 19.80 0.12
CA LYS A 111 -6.59 20.83 0.65
C LYS A 111 -5.90 20.45 1.96
N ALA A 112 -5.61 19.16 2.16
CA ALA A 112 -5.09 18.65 3.44
C ALA A 112 -3.91 19.46 4.02
N PHE A 113 -2.96 19.92 3.21
CA PHE A 113 -1.85 20.72 3.74
C PHE A 113 -2.15 22.18 4.04
N SER A 114 -3.12 22.77 3.32
CA SER A 114 -3.44 24.20 3.46
C SER A 114 -4.65 24.45 4.35
N ASP A 115 -5.28 23.40 4.85
CA ASP A 115 -6.43 23.49 5.74
C ASP A 115 -5.96 23.56 7.20
N PRO A 116 -6.12 24.72 7.89
CA PRO A 116 -5.68 24.89 9.27
C PRO A 116 -6.50 24.09 10.29
N SER A 117 -7.64 23.51 9.88
CA SER A 117 -8.45 22.64 10.74
C SER A 117 -7.92 21.20 10.81
N MET A 118 -6.90 20.87 10.01
CA MET A 118 -6.37 19.52 9.96
C MET A 118 -5.68 19.13 11.27
N PRO A 119 -5.86 17.88 11.72
CA PRO A 119 -5.19 17.40 12.92
C PRO A 119 -3.68 17.34 12.71
N TRP A 120 -2.93 17.51 13.81
CA TRP A 120 -1.46 17.63 13.79
C TRP A 120 -0.75 16.48 13.05
N TRP A 121 -1.33 15.28 13.06
CA TRP A 121 -0.73 14.11 12.42
C TRP A 121 -0.69 14.21 10.89
N VAL A 122 -1.54 15.04 10.27
CA VAL A 122 -1.57 15.22 8.80
C VAL A 122 -0.24 15.79 8.29
N SER A 123 0.46 16.59 9.09
CA SER A 123 1.78 17.12 8.73
C SER A 123 2.88 16.05 8.67
N TYR A 124 2.61 14.85 9.18
CA TYR A 124 3.52 13.69 9.15
C TYR A 124 3.11 12.67 8.08
N VAL A 125 2.08 12.97 7.28
CA VAL A 125 1.61 12.12 6.19
C VAL A 125 2.22 12.60 4.88
N ASP A 126 2.75 11.67 4.10
CA ASP A 126 3.36 11.93 2.80
C ASP A 126 2.43 12.74 1.93
N CYS A 127 2.92 13.91 1.48
CA CYS A 127 2.19 14.81 0.61
C CYS A 127 0.74 15.13 1.04
N GLY A 128 0.40 14.99 2.34
CA GLY A 128 -0.95 15.22 2.85
C GLY A 128 -1.95 14.24 2.24
N GLN A 129 -1.51 13.02 1.91
CA GLN A 129 -2.31 11.94 1.34
C GLN A 129 -3.28 11.36 2.38
N VAL A 130 -4.29 12.18 2.70
CA VAL A 130 -5.37 11.87 3.62
C VAL A 130 -6.72 12.01 2.91
N GLY A 131 -7.71 11.24 3.37
CA GLY A 131 -9.04 11.25 2.80
C GLY A 131 -10.08 10.75 3.80
N HIS A 132 -11.34 10.85 3.41
CA HIS A 132 -12.47 10.41 4.22
C HIS A 132 -12.92 9.02 3.81
N LEU A 133 -13.12 8.16 4.81
CA LEU A 133 -13.87 6.91 4.67
C LEU A 133 -15.37 7.20 4.42
N PRO A 134 -16.16 6.20 3.99
CA PRO A 134 -17.61 6.37 3.81
C PRO A 134 -18.37 6.84 5.06
N ASN A 135 -17.83 6.54 6.25
CA ASN A 135 -18.38 7.02 7.53
C ASN A 135 -17.94 8.44 7.93
N GLY A 136 -17.22 9.14 7.05
CA GLY A 136 -16.72 10.50 7.28
C GLY A 136 -15.44 10.59 8.12
N LYS A 137 -14.86 9.47 8.56
CA LYS A 137 -13.60 9.49 9.33
C LYS A 137 -12.42 9.86 8.42
N LEU A 138 -11.66 10.86 8.82
CA LEU A 138 -10.40 11.26 8.18
C LEU A 138 -9.28 10.25 8.51
N VAL A 139 -8.60 9.75 7.48
CA VAL A 139 -7.51 8.78 7.59
C VAL A 139 -6.41 9.07 6.56
N ALA A 140 -5.17 8.69 6.87
CA ALA A 140 -4.09 8.59 5.92
C ALA A 140 -4.30 7.39 4.99
N TYR A 141 -3.96 7.55 3.72
CA TYR A 141 -3.93 6.46 2.74
C TYR A 141 -2.55 6.25 2.13
N ASP A 142 -1.53 6.99 2.58
CA ASP A 142 -0.11 6.81 2.23
C ASP A 142 0.77 7.35 3.37
N LEU A 143 1.85 6.66 3.77
CA LEU A 143 2.70 7.01 4.92
C LEU A 143 4.20 6.96 4.67
#